data_AF-A0A2M9XDC0-F1
#
_entry.id   AF-A0A2M9XDC0-F1
#
_cell.length_a   1.000
_cell.length_b   1.000
_cell.length_c   1.000
_cell.angle_alpha   90.00
_cell.angle_beta   90.00
_cell.angle_gamma   90.00
#
_symmetry.space_group_name_H-M   'P 1'
#
loop_
_entity.id
_entity.type
_entity.pdbx_description
1 polymer ?
#
loop_
_entity_poly.entity_id
_entity_poly.type
_entity_poly.pdbx_seq_one_letter_code
_entity_poly.pdbx_strand_id
1 'polypeptide(L)'
;MKLKSAYANNIIKPDSVSVPLTTEELPSSIVEYFDRLSRLENIPFNLLVPDERMLPEESLRFFYIDSNWISALIDGAFSLGNFSATEYEVHSRIKDMVSEGSQSPDRQKIITGILLRSEVVKGWPGIEFKAYDKNSEKELPVLRIDHLSPNIIIALFDGELSEIQLHEPAESMHFGLDMPEGEASPPIEDPMNPLQYFKKTRATHDASVTGASSTPVVYRSDRKLVLNISAMAEAIRQEFPAEAAFTSAEIAYQMVEGVGQVTFHQK
;
A
#
# COMPACT_ATOMS: atom_id res chain seq x y z
N MET A 1 -5.82 63.68 -28.34
CA MET A 1 -5.43 62.81 -29.48
C MET A 1 -4.04 62.14 -29.35
N LYS A 2 -3.23 62.43 -28.30
CA LYS A 2 -1.88 61.84 -28.12
C LYS A 2 -1.78 60.59 -27.21
N LEU A 3 -2.86 60.22 -26.51
CA LEU A 3 -2.86 59.04 -25.62
C LEU A 3 -3.15 57.72 -26.35
N LYS A 4 -3.93 57.74 -27.44
CA LYS A 4 -4.22 56.53 -28.24
C LYS A 4 -3.01 56.03 -29.04
N SER A 5 -2.10 56.92 -29.47
CA SER A 5 -0.89 56.53 -30.20
C SER A 5 0.22 55.98 -29.30
N ALA A 6 0.24 56.34 -28.01
CA ALA A 6 1.22 55.83 -27.05
C ALA A 6 0.89 54.39 -26.61
N TYR A 7 -0.40 54.06 -26.47
CA TYR A 7 -0.83 52.70 -26.12
C TYR A 7 -0.67 51.70 -27.28
N ALA A 8 -0.70 52.13 -28.54
CA ALA A 8 -0.51 51.25 -29.70
C ALA A 8 0.92 50.71 -29.82
N ASN A 9 1.92 51.44 -29.29
CA ASN A 9 3.33 51.05 -29.39
C ASN A 9 3.82 50.15 -28.22
N ASN A 10 3.01 50.00 -27.16
CA ASN A 10 3.33 49.15 -26.00
C ASN A 10 2.54 47.83 -25.99
N ILE A 11 1.75 47.56 -27.03
CA ILE A 11 1.20 46.23 -27.26
C ILE A 11 2.31 45.43 -27.93
N ILE A 12 3.04 44.65 -27.12
CA ILE A 12 3.91 43.59 -27.62
C ILE A 12 3.01 42.72 -28.51
N LYS A 13 3.27 42.71 -29.82
CA LYS A 13 2.61 41.76 -30.73
C LYS A 13 2.97 40.35 -30.24
N PRO A 14 2.01 39.43 -30.10
CA PRO A 14 2.28 38.07 -29.64
C PRO A 14 3.34 37.36 -30.51
N ASP A 15 3.55 37.81 -31.76
CA ASP A 15 4.55 37.28 -32.69
C ASP A 15 6.01 37.69 -32.42
N SER A 16 6.29 38.56 -31.43
CA SER A 16 7.63 39.13 -31.22
C SER A 16 8.44 38.52 -30.08
N VAL A 17 7.90 37.52 -29.38
CA VAL A 17 8.68 36.67 -28.48
C VAL A 17 9.10 35.44 -29.27
N SER A 18 10.09 35.60 -30.16
CA SER A 18 10.79 34.45 -30.70
C SER A 18 11.75 33.95 -29.61
N VAL A 19 11.26 33.10 -28.72
CA VAL A 19 12.15 32.15 -28.05
C VAL A 19 12.72 31.31 -29.20
N PRO A 20 14.04 31.36 -29.47
CA PRO A 20 14.62 30.38 -30.36
C PRO A 20 14.44 29.04 -29.65
N LEU A 21 13.39 28.30 -30.00
CA LEU A 21 13.22 26.92 -29.59
C LEU A 21 14.22 26.12 -30.42
N THR A 22 15.50 26.24 -30.05
CA THR A 22 16.47 25.23 -30.39
C THR A 22 15.91 23.91 -29.92
N THR A 23 16.06 22.90 -30.77
CA THR A 23 15.86 21.48 -30.55
C THR A 23 16.78 20.95 -29.43
N GLU A 24 16.93 21.71 -28.34
CA GLU A 24 17.55 21.25 -27.11
C GLU A 24 16.60 20.25 -26.49
N GLU A 25 17.18 19.11 -26.11
CA GLU A 25 16.51 17.99 -25.46
C GLU A 25 15.54 18.49 -24.40
N LEU A 26 14.34 17.91 -24.39
CA LEU A 26 13.32 18.21 -23.39
C LEU A 26 13.96 18.25 -22.00
N PRO A 27 13.80 19.35 -21.23
CA PRO A 27 14.38 19.43 -19.90
C PRO A 27 13.97 18.20 -19.09
N SER A 28 14.94 17.50 -18.50
CA SER A 28 14.71 16.26 -17.75
C SER A 28 13.64 16.43 -16.67
N SER A 29 13.59 17.61 -16.03
CA SER A 29 12.55 17.98 -15.06
C SER A 29 11.11 17.84 -15.57
N ILE A 30 10.85 18.11 -16.86
CA ILE A 30 9.53 18.01 -17.48
C ILE A 30 9.19 16.53 -17.71
N VAL A 31 10.15 15.76 -18.21
CA VAL A 31 9.99 14.31 -18.40
C VAL A 31 9.72 13.62 -17.06
N GLU A 32 10.50 13.94 -16.03
CA GLU A 32 10.30 13.45 -14.66
C GLU A 32 8.95 13.85 -14.11
N TYR A 33 8.49 15.09 -14.36
CA TYR A 33 7.17 15.53 -13.92
C TYR A 33 6.05 14.69 -14.53
N PHE A 34 6.07 14.46 -15.84
CA PHE A 34 5.06 13.65 -16.52
C PHE A 34 5.13 12.17 -16.19
N ASP A 35 6.34 11.65 -15.98
CA ASP A 35 6.57 10.29 -15.50
C ASP A 35 5.93 10.08 -14.11
N ARG A 36 6.16 11.00 -13.17
CA ARG A 36 5.49 11.01 -11.85
C ARG A 36 3.97 11.15 -11.97
N LEU A 37 3.49 12.05 -12.84
CA LEU A 37 2.06 12.25 -13.06
C LEU A 37 1.38 10.99 -13.62
N SER A 38 2.07 10.23 -14.49
CA SER A 38 1.58 8.96 -15.03
C SER A 38 1.39 7.87 -13.96
N ARG A 39 2.16 7.94 -12.86
CA ARG A 39 2.01 7.12 -11.65
C ARG A 39 1.06 7.72 -10.61
N LEU A 40 0.27 8.71 -11.02
CA LEU A 40 -0.70 9.45 -10.20
C LEU A 40 -0.06 10.21 -9.02
N GLU A 41 1.25 10.44 -9.05
CA GLU A 41 1.93 11.18 -7.99
C GLU A 41 1.48 12.64 -7.99
N ASN A 42 1.39 13.24 -6.80
CA ASN A 42 0.96 14.63 -6.61
C ASN A 42 -0.49 14.93 -7.06
N ILE A 43 -1.33 13.91 -7.25
CA ILE A 43 -2.76 14.08 -7.49
C ILE A 43 -3.48 14.16 -6.13
N PRO A 44 -4.29 15.21 -5.88
CA PRO A 44 -5.10 15.29 -4.67
C PRO A 44 -5.99 14.07 -4.47
N PHE A 45 -6.06 13.57 -3.23
CA PHE A 45 -6.82 12.36 -2.87
C PHE A 45 -8.28 12.41 -3.35
N ASN A 46 -8.94 13.57 -3.23
CA ASN A 46 -10.34 13.76 -3.65
C ASN A 46 -10.57 13.53 -5.16
N LEU A 47 -9.52 13.58 -6.00
CA LEU A 47 -9.61 13.25 -7.42
C LEU A 47 -9.46 11.74 -7.68
N LEU A 48 -8.79 11.03 -6.77
CA LEU A 48 -8.62 9.57 -6.83
C LEU A 48 -9.84 8.85 -6.24
N VAL A 49 -10.39 9.39 -5.15
CA VAL A 49 -11.56 8.87 -4.44
C VAL A 49 -12.58 10.00 -4.24
N PRO A 50 -13.44 10.25 -5.25
CA PRO A 50 -14.40 11.37 -5.18
C PRO A 50 -15.51 11.21 -4.13
N ASP A 51 -15.84 9.98 -3.75
CA ASP A 51 -16.90 9.65 -2.79
C ASP A 51 -16.35 8.73 -1.71
N GLU A 52 -16.60 9.03 -0.44
CA GLU A 52 -16.14 8.23 0.70
C GLU A 52 -16.64 6.77 0.63
N ARG A 53 -17.80 6.53 0.02
CA ARG A 53 -18.36 5.18 -0.15
C ARG A 53 -17.52 4.31 -1.09
N MET A 54 -16.65 4.91 -1.92
CA MET A 54 -15.73 4.17 -2.77
C MET A 54 -14.60 3.54 -1.95
N LEU A 55 -14.19 4.17 -0.85
CA LEU A 55 -13.18 3.65 0.08
C LEU A 55 -13.65 3.75 1.54
N PRO A 56 -14.57 2.86 1.97
CA PRO A 56 -15.05 2.79 3.36
C PRO A 56 -13.93 2.47 4.35
N GLU A 57 -14.20 2.63 5.65
CA GLU A 57 -13.29 2.21 6.72
C GLU A 57 -13.04 0.69 6.68
N GLU A 58 -11.80 0.29 7.01
CA GLU A 58 -11.32 -1.10 6.98
C GLU A 58 -11.63 -1.81 5.65
N SER A 59 -11.24 -1.18 4.54
CA SER A 59 -11.49 -1.71 3.19
C SER A 59 -10.27 -1.68 2.28
N LEU A 60 -10.22 -2.68 1.39
CA LEU A 60 -9.24 -2.81 0.31
C LEU A 60 -9.99 -2.82 -1.03
N ARG A 61 -9.55 -1.99 -1.96
CA ARG A 61 -10.13 -1.85 -3.30
C ARG A 61 -9.09 -2.11 -4.37
N PHE A 62 -9.38 -3.04 -5.28
CA PHE A 62 -8.62 -3.24 -6.51
C PHE A 62 -9.15 -2.32 -7.61
N PHE A 63 -8.26 -1.77 -8.43
CA PHE A 63 -8.64 -0.97 -9.59
C PHE A 63 -7.64 -1.11 -10.73
N TYR A 64 -8.08 -0.73 -11.93
CA TYR A 64 -7.25 -0.63 -13.13
C TYR A 64 -7.05 0.84 -13.47
N ILE A 65 -5.87 1.19 -13.97
CA ILE A 65 -5.64 2.51 -14.56
C ILE A 65 -5.99 2.44 -16.04
N ASP A 66 -6.93 3.28 -16.46
CA ASP A 66 -7.26 3.46 -17.86
C ASP A 66 -6.16 4.30 -18.55
N SER A 67 -5.49 3.71 -19.53
CA SER A 67 -4.43 4.36 -20.30
C SER A 67 -4.92 5.58 -21.09
N ASN A 68 -6.19 5.61 -21.50
CA ASN A 68 -6.81 6.77 -22.12
C ASN A 68 -7.01 7.90 -21.11
N TRP A 69 -7.32 7.59 -19.85
CA TRP A 69 -7.47 8.60 -18.80
C TRP A 69 -6.13 9.26 -18.47
N ILE A 70 -5.05 8.46 -18.36
CA ILE A 70 -3.69 9.00 -18.21
C ILE A 70 -3.29 9.85 -19.41
N SER A 71 -3.58 9.37 -20.63
CA SER A 71 -3.32 10.16 -21.85
C SER A 71 -4.06 11.49 -21.83
N ALA A 72 -5.34 11.49 -21.46
CA ALA A 72 -6.15 12.71 -21.36
C ALA A 72 -5.66 13.65 -20.24
N LEU A 73 -5.17 13.11 -19.12
CA LEU A 73 -4.57 13.88 -18.03
C LEU A 73 -3.30 14.61 -18.50
N ILE A 74 -2.41 13.88 -19.19
CA ILE A 74 -1.19 14.43 -19.78
C ILE A 74 -1.53 15.49 -20.84
N ASP A 75 -2.46 15.19 -21.75
CA ASP A 75 -2.90 16.12 -22.80
C ASP A 75 -3.51 17.40 -22.20
N GLY A 76 -4.26 17.28 -21.09
CA GLY A 76 -4.80 18.41 -20.35
C GLY A 76 -3.73 19.31 -19.72
N ALA A 77 -2.67 18.71 -19.16
CA ALA A 77 -1.53 19.46 -18.63
C ALA A 77 -0.77 20.23 -19.74
N PHE A 78 -0.67 19.67 -20.93
CA PHE A 78 -0.11 20.37 -22.11
C PHE A 78 -1.01 21.48 -22.65
N SER A 79 -2.34 21.36 -22.48
CA SER A 79 -3.30 22.33 -23.03
C SER A 79 -3.10 23.76 -22.51
N LEU A 80 -2.40 23.96 -21.39
CA LEU A 80 -2.15 25.28 -20.82
C LEU A 80 -1.04 26.06 -21.56
N GLY A 81 -0.26 25.40 -22.43
CA GLY A 81 0.89 25.99 -23.12
C GLY A 81 0.80 26.09 -24.64
N ASN A 82 -0.25 25.51 -25.27
CA ASN A 82 -0.30 25.38 -26.73
C ASN A 82 -0.94 26.60 -27.42
N PHE A 83 -0.13 27.43 -28.05
CA PHE A 83 -0.55 28.54 -28.92
C PHE A 83 -0.09 28.41 -30.38
N SER A 84 0.75 27.43 -30.73
CA SER A 84 1.34 27.27 -32.07
C SER A 84 1.45 25.81 -32.55
N ALA A 85 1.40 25.60 -33.87
CA ALA A 85 1.50 24.28 -34.51
C ALA A 85 2.85 23.56 -34.26
N THR A 86 3.91 24.29 -33.94
CA THR A 86 5.23 23.72 -33.61
C THR A 86 5.26 23.03 -32.25
N GLU A 87 4.37 23.42 -31.32
CA GLU A 87 4.26 22.82 -29.99
C GLU A 87 3.60 21.44 -30.02
N TYR A 88 2.83 21.14 -31.09
CA TYR A 88 2.24 19.83 -31.33
C TYR A 88 3.28 18.73 -31.59
N GLU A 89 4.41 19.07 -32.25
CA GLU A 89 5.49 18.11 -32.51
C GLU A 89 6.29 17.80 -31.23
N VAL A 90 6.41 18.78 -30.34
CA VAL A 90 6.98 18.58 -29.00
C VAL A 90 6.05 17.71 -28.15
N HIS A 91 4.74 17.94 -28.22
CA HIS A 91 3.72 17.14 -27.54
C HIS A 91 3.76 15.67 -27.95
N SER A 92 3.82 15.37 -29.25
CA SER A 92 3.94 13.99 -29.72
C SER A 92 5.23 13.32 -29.23
N ARG A 93 6.36 14.03 -29.25
CA ARG A 93 7.65 13.49 -28.76
C ARG A 93 7.65 13.22 -27.26
N ILE A 94 7.05 14.08 -26.43
CA ILE A 94 6.96 13.80 -24.99
C ILE A 94 6.05 12.60 -24.74
N LYS A 95 4.94 12.50 -25.46
CA LYS A 95 4.04 11.34 -25.37
C LYS A 95 4.75 10.05 -25.76
N ASP A 96 5.55 10.09 -26.83
CA ASP A 96 6.37 8.97 -27.26
C ASP A 96 7.44 8.64 -26.20
N MET A 97 8.15 9.61 -25.63
CA MET A 97 9.15 9.37 -24.57
C MET A 97 8.56 8.81 -23.27
N VAL A 98 7.41 9.32 -22.82
CA VAL A 98 6.69 8.79 -21.65
C VAL A 98 6.17 7.38 -21.94
N SER A 99 5.79 7.09 -23.19
CA SER A 99 5.38 5.75 -23.62
C SER A 99 6.57 4.80 -23.80
N GLU A 100 7.73 5.28 -24.26
CA GLU A 100 8.97 4.52 -24.52
C GLU A 100 9.73 4.18 -23.23
N GLY A 101 9.58 4.98 -22.16
CA GLY A 101 10.00 4.60 -20.80
C GLY A 101 9.32 3.31 -20.31
N SER A 102 8.23 2.91 -20.96
CA SER A 102 7.65 1.58 -20.88
C SER A 102 8.10 0.74 -22.07
N GLN A 103 9.13 -0.09 -21.88
CA GLN A 103 9.63 -0.99 -22.93
C GLN A 103 8.58 -2.01 -23.41
N SER A 104 7.75 -1.63 -24.38
CA SER A 104 7.24 -2.46 -25.50
C SER A 104 6.10 -1.72 -26.24
N PRO A 105 6.26 -1.43 -27.55
CA PRO A 105 5.25 -0.68 -28.32
C PRO A 105 3.99 -1.47 -28.70
N ASP A 106 3.87 -2.75 -28.29
CA ASP A 106 2.81 -3.67 -28.76
C ASP A 106 1.91 -4.23 -27.64
N ARG A 107 2.09 -3.76 -26.40
CA ARG A 107 1.18 -4.05 -25.30
C ARG A 107 0.79 -2.74 -24.64
N GLN A 108 -0.49 -2.38 -24.68
CA GLN A 108 -1.04 -1.45 -23.69
C GLN A 108 -0.64 -1.98 -22.31
N LYS A 109 0.26 -1.28 -21.65
CA LYS A 109 0.77 -1.66 -20.35
C LYS A 109 -0.39 -1.62 -19.36
N ILE A 110 -0.84 -2.80 -18.93
CA ILE A 110 -1.91 -2.92 -17.95
C ILE A 110 -1.30 -2.52 -16.61
N ILE A 111 -1.78 -1.43 -16.04
CA ILE A 111 -1.41 -1.01 -14.70
C ILE A 111 -2.60 -1.28 -13.79
N THR A 112 -2.36 -2.05 -12.75
CA THR A 112 -3.33 -2.33 -11.69
C THR A 112 -2.88 -1.67 -10.40
N GLY A 113 -3.83 -1.41 -9.52
CA GLY A 113 -3.53 -0.82 -8.23
C GLY A 113 -4.48 -1.24 -7.14
N ILE A 114 -4.08 -0.94 -5.92
CA ILE A 114 -4.90 -1.08 -4.73
C ILE A 114 -4.98 0.23 -3.96
N LEU A 115 -6.15 0.45 -3.36
CA LEU A 115 -6.34 1.44 -2.30
C LEU A 115 -6.71 0.69 -1.03
N LEU A 116 -5.94 0.92 0.03
CA LEU A 116 -6.16 0.33 1.35
C LEU A 116 -6.45 1.45 2.34
N ARG A 117 -7.62 1.42 3.00
CA ARG A 117 -7.96 2.25 4.15
C ARG A 117 -8.10 1.37 5.39
N SER A 118 -7.15 1.47 6.32
CA SER A 118 -7.15 0.69 7.56
C SER A 118 -6.33 1.37 8.66
N GLU A 119 -6.73 1.23 9.93
CA GLU A 119 -5.90 1.65 11.07
C GLU A 119 -4.60 0.83 11.18
N VAL A 120 -4.51 -0.37 10.57
CA VAL A 120 -3.26 -1.14 10.49
C VAL A 120 -2.19 -0.36 9.73
N VAL A 121 -2.56 0.34 8.66
CA VAL A 121 -1.62 1.17 7.89
C VAL A 121 -0.95 2.24 8.77
N LYS A 122 -1.71 2.80 9.71
CA LYS A 122 -1.23 3.80 10.67
C LYS A 122 -0.35 3.19 11.76
N GLY A 123 -0.70 1.98 12.21
CA GLY A 123 0.08 1.23 13.20
C GLY A 123 1.42 0.73 12.65
N TRP A 124 1.46 0.39 11.36
CA TRP A 124 2.63 -0.14 10.67
C TRP A 124 2.91 0.62 9.36
N PRO A 125 3.52 1.82 9.42
CA PRO A 125 3.81 2.61 8.22
C PRO A 125 4.75 1.93 7.21
N GLY A 126 5.59 1.01 7.69
CA GLY A 126 6.53 0.22 6.88
C GLY A 126 5.98 -1.10 6.35
N ILE A 127 4.65 -1.25 6.29
CA ILE A 127 4.01 -2.45 5.74
C ILE A 127 4.49 -2.71 4.31
N GLU A 128 4.85 -3.96 4.02
CA GLU A 128 5.37 -4.36 2.72
C GLU A 128 4.27 -4.99 1.87
N PHE A 129 4.28 -4.69 0.57
CA PHE A 129 3.32 -5.19 -0.40
C PHE A 129 4.02 -6.04 -1.44
N LYS A 130 3.54 -7.27 -1.63
CA LYS A 130 3.95 -8.15 -2.73
C LYS A 130 2.75 -8.49 -3.57
N ALA A 131 2.84 -8.19 -4.86
CA ALA A 131 1.78 -8.37 -5.83
C ALA A 131 2.13 -9.53 -6.77
N TYR A 132 1.13 -10.35 -7.11
CA TYR A 132 1.32 -11.46 -8.03
C TYR A 132 0.24 -11.53 -9.12
N ASP A 133 0.62 -12.15 -10.23
CA ASP A 133 -0.23 -12.35 -11.41
C ASP A 133 -1.27 -13.48 -11.24
N LYS A 134 -2.03 -13.77 -12.32
CA LYS A 134 -3.19 -14.68 -12.36
C LYS A 134 -2.99 -16.08 -11.75
N ASN A 135 -1.75 -16.54 -11.52
CA ASN A 135 -1.46 -17.84 -10.91
C ASN A 135 -0.52 -17.76 -9.69
N SER A 136 -0.24 -16.56 -9.19
CA SER A 136 0.77 -16.34 -8.16
C SER A 136 2.17 -16.84 -8.54
N GLU A 137 2.44 -16.92 -9.86
CA GLU A 137 3.68 -17.48 -10.41
C GLU A 137 4.76 -16.40 -10.54
N LYS A 138 4.35 -15.15 -10.81
CA LYS A 138 5.27 -14.03 -11.02
C LYS A 138 4.92 -12.84 -10.14
N GLU A 139 5.92 -12.33 -9.44
CA GLU A 139 5.83 -11.07 -8.72
C GLU A 139 5.76 -9.89 -9.71
N LEU A 140 4.78 -9.01 -9.51
CA LEU A 140 4.56 -7.84 -10.34
C LEU A 140 5.48 -6.70 -9.90
N PRO A 141 6.17 -6.01 -10.83
CA PRO A 141 6.97 -4.85 -10.50
C PRO A 141 6.14 -3.74 -9.86
N VAL A 142 6.64 -3.21 -8.74
CA VAL A 142 6.03 -2.08 -8.06
C VAL A 142 6.33 -0.80 -8.84
N LEU A 143 5.29 -0.04 -9.20
CA LEU A 143 5.41 1.27 -9.83
C LEU A 143 5.35 2.39 -8.78
N ARG A 144 4.51 2.24 -7.76
CA ARG A 144 4.35 3.22 -6.69
C ARG A 144 3.80 2.56 -5.44
N ILE A 145 4.36 2.85 -4.27
CA ILE A 145 3.71 2.64 -2.97
C ILE A 145 3.83 3.95 -2.22
N ASP A 146 2.72 4.51 -1.77
CA ASP A 146 2.70 5.82 -1.14
C ASP A 146 1.54 5.96 -0.15
N HIS A 147 1.74 6.76 0.89
CA HIS A 147 0.71 7.09 1.87
C HIS A 147 -0.02 8.35 1.44
N LEU A 148 -1.31 8.22 1.09
CA LEU A 148 -2.17 9.37 0.77
C LEU A 148 -2.70 10.06 2.03
N SER A 149 -2.75 9.31 3.15
CA SER A 149 -3.15 9.73 4.50
C SER A 149 -2.52 8.74 5.49
N PRO A 150 -2.38 9.05 6.80
CA PRO A 150 -1.81 8.10 7.77
C PRO A 150 -2.48 6.71 7.81
N ASN A 151 -3.72 6.59 7.34
CA ASN A 151 -4.49 5.36 7.29
C ASN A 151 -4.82 4.90 5.86
N ILE A 152 -4.33 5.59 4.82
CA ILE A 152 -4.63 5.28 3.42
C ILE A 152 -3.33 5.12 2.62
N ILE A 153 -3.14 3.93 2.05
CA ILE A 153 -2.06 3.64 1.10
C ILE A 153 -2.64 3.44 -0.30
N ILE A 154 -1.90 3.95 -1.29
CA ILE A 154 -2.03 3.56 -2.69
C ILE A 154 -0.82 2.72 -3.09
N ALA A 155 -1.06 1.61 -3.78
CA ALA A 155 -0.01 0.86 -4.44
C ALA A 155 -0.37 0.58 -5.90
N LEU A 156 0.58 0.76 -6.81
CA LEU A 156 0.44 0.55 -8.25
C LEU A 156 1.46 -0.47 -8.72
N PHE A 157 1.03 -1.38 -9.60
CA PHE A 157 1.82 -2.49 -10.10
C PHE A 157 1.74 -2.58 -11.61
N ASP A 158 2.85 -3.02 -12.21
CA ASP A 158 2.98 -3.26 -13.64
C ASP A 158 2.49 -4.68 -13.99
N GLY A 159 1.23 -4.79 -14.42
CA GLY A 159 0.61 -6.03 -14.83
C GLY A 159 -0.84 -6.17 -14.34
N GLU A 160 -1.42 -7.34 -14.58
CA GLU A 160 -2.73 -7.72 -14.08
C GLU A 160 -2.58 -8.37 -12.69
N LEU A 161 -2.90 -7.61 -11.64
CA LEU A 161 -2.94 -8.09 -10.26
C LEU A 161 -4.03 -9.14 -10.08
N SER A 162 -3.70 -10.21 -9.37
CA SER A 162 -4.64 -11.25 -8.95
C SER A 162 -4.56 -11.49 -7.45
N GLU A 163 -3.36 -11.43 -6.90
CA GLU A 163 -3.10 -11.65 -5.48
C GLU A 163 -2.20 -10.54 -4.93
N ILE A 164 -2.55 -10.03 -3.74
CA ILE A 164 -1.70 -9.13 -2.98
C ILE A 164 -1.45 -9.72 -1.59
N GLN A 165 -0.18 -9.76 -1.21
CA GLN A 165 0.28 -10.17 0.12
C GLN A 165 0.77 -8.93 0.86
N LEU A 166 0.21 -8.71 2.04
CA LEU A 166 0.63 -7.68 2.98
C LEU A 166 1.48 -8.35 4.04
N HIS A 167 2.67 -7.83 4.24
CA HIS A 167 3.61 -8.29 5.25
C HIS A 167 3.82 -7.17 6.26
N GLU A 168 3.74 -7.51 7.55
CA GLU A 168 4.27 -6.60 8.56
C GLU A 168 5.77 -6.33 8.30
N PRO A 169 6.32 -5.19 8.75
CA PRO A 169 7.75 -4.92 8.59
C PRO A 169 8.60 -6.03 9.22
N ALA A 170 9.57 -6.54 8.45
CA ALA A 170 10.40 -7.69 8.83
C ALA A 170 11.24 -7.46 10.11
N GLU A 171 11.39 -6.20 10.53
CA GLU A 171 12.21 -5.80 11.69
C GLU A 171 11.48 -5.94 13.03
N SER A 172 10.21 -6.36 13.06
CA SER A 172 9.41 -6.40 14.29
C SER A 172 9.14 -7.83 14.78
N MET A 173 9.81 -8.23 15.85
CA MET A 173 9.33 -9.30 16.73
C MET A 173 8.36 -8.68 17.73
N HIS A 174 7.13 -9.17 17.79
CA HIS A 174 6.11 -8.65 18.70
C HIS A 174 5.53 -9.76 19.57
N PHE A 175 4.88 -9.39 20.66
CA PHE A 175 4.12 -10.35 21.46
C PHE A 175 2.70 -10.42 20.92
N GLY A 176 2.29 -11.62 20.50
CA GLY A 176 1.01 -11.86 19.84
C GLY A 176 0.15 -12.89 20.57
N LEU A 177 -1.16 -12.76 20.37
CA LEU A 177 -2.17 -13.74 20.79
C LEU A 177 -2.96 -14.18 19.55
N ASP A 178 -3.37 -15.44 19.54
CA ASP A 178 -4.15 -16.03 18.45
C ASP A 178 -5.65 -15.76 18.64
N MET A 179 -6.35 -15.53 17.53
CA MET A 179 -7.81 -15.55 17.50
C MET A 179 -8.33 -16.92 17.02
N PRO A 180 -9.52 -17.35 17.48
CA PRO A 180 -10.16 -18.58 17.04
C PRO A 180 -10.55 -18.46 15.57
N GLU A 181 -9.84 -19.20 14.71
CA GLU A 181 -10.19 -19.41 13.32
C GLU A 181 -10.52 -20.89 13.09
N GLY A 182 -11.77 -21.17 12.69
CA GLY A 182 -12.21 -22.51 12.27
C GLY A 182 -12.39 -23.55 13.40
N GLU A 183 -12.61 -24.80 12.99
CA GLU A 183 -12.98 -25.94 13.85
C GLU A 183 -11.89 -26.39 14.84
N ALA A 184 -10.64 -25.93 14.68
CA ALA A 184 -9.52 -26.22 15.58
C ALA A 184 -9.47 -25.31 16.82
N SER A 185 -10.43 -24.39 16.95
CA SER A 185 -10.53 -23.47 18.08
C SER A 185 -11.16 -24.16 19.30
N PRO A 186 -10.68 -23.89 20.54
CA PRO A 186 -11.35 -24.38 21.74
C PRO A 186 -12.81 -23.91 21.76
N PRO A 187 -13.75 -24.72 22.28
CA PRO A 187 -15.17 -24.42 22.24
C PRO A 187 -15.49 -23.06 22.85
N ILE A 188 -16.38 -22.31 22.19
CA ILE A 188 -16.83 -20.98 22.59
C ILE A 188 -17.61 -21.12 23.91
N GLU A 189 -16.97 -20.84 25.05
CA GLU A 189 -17.63 -20.87 26.36
C GLU A 189 -18.56 -19.66 26.59
N ASP A 190 -18.31 -18.53 25.91
CA ASP A 190 -19.16 -17.33 25.99
C ASP A 190 -19.25 -16.61 24.62
N PRO A 191 -20.35 -16.79 23.86
CA PRO A 191 -20.54 -16.15 22.55
C PRO A 191 -20.66 -14.62 22.59
N MET A 192 -20.71 -13.99 23.77
CA MET A 192 -20.76 -12.54 23.94
C MET A 192 -19.44 -11.93 24.44
N ASN A 193 -18.38 -12.72 24.63
CA ASN A 193 -17.05 -12.19 24.96
C ASN A 193 -16.28 -11.80 23.68
N PRO A 194 -16.03 -10.50 23.42
CA PRO A 194 -15.34 -10.04 22.20
C PRO A 194 -13.83 -10.28 22.19
N LEU A 195 -13.24 -10.83 23.27
CA LEU A 195 -11.78 -10.99 23.45
C LEU A 195 -11.38 -12.46 23.69
N GLN A 196 -11.88 -13.38 22.86
CA GLN A 196 -11.50 -14.79 22.93
C GLN A 196 -10.16 -14.98 22.24
N TYR A 197 -9.10 -14.51 22.88
CA TYR A 197 -7.74 -14.79 22.43
C TYR A 197 -7.22 -16.04 23.15
N PHE A 198 -6.44 -16.84 22.44
CA PHE A 198 -5.67 -17.93 23.02
C PHE A 198 -4.20 -17.76 22.64
N LYS A 199 -3.35 -18.63 23.16
CA LYS A 199 -1.97 -18.70 22.73
C LYS A 199 -1.63 -20.10 22.26
N LYS A 200 -1.22 -20.23 21.01
CA LYS A 200 -0.57 -21.45 20.53
C LYS A 200 0.80 -21.53 21.16
N THR A 201 1.00 -22.56 21.98
CA THR A 201 2.29 -22.82 22.60
C THR A 201 3.17 -23.62 21.64
N ARG A 202 4.43 -23.22 21.54
CA ARG A 202 5.46 -23.89 20.77
C ARG A 202 6.06 -25.00 21.62
N ALA A 203 6.40 -26.13 20.98
CA ALA A 203 7.20 -27.17 21.62
C ALA A 203 8.52 -26.55 22.13
N THR A 204 8.91 -26.94 23.33
CA THR A 204 10.16 -26.49 23.93
C THR A 204 11.36 -27.13 23.21
N HIS A 205 12.59 -26.75 23.58
CA HIS A 205 13.84 -27.11 22.88
C HIS A 205 14.10 -28.63 22.71
N ASP A 206 13.32 -29.47 23.38
CA ASP A 206 13.35 -30.92 23.23
C ASP A 206 12.12 -31.38 22.45
N ALA A 207 12.33 -31.87 21.23
CA ALA A 207 11.33 -32.21 20.21
C ALA A 207 10.38 -33.39 20.58
N SER A 208 10.10 -33.60 21.87
CA SER A 208 9.30 -34.70 22.40
C SER A 208 7.83 -34.36 22.66
N VAL A 209 7.41 -33.09 22.53
CA VAL A 209 6.00 -32.70 22.54
C VAL A 209 5.54 -32.38 21.12
N THR A 210 5.15 -33.42 20.39
CA THR A 210 4.37 -33.29 19.16
C THR A 210 2.94 -32.91 19.54
N GLY A 211 2.66 -31.61 19.58
CA GLY A 211 1.32 -31.08 19.71
C GLY A 211 1.37 -29.60 20.05
N ALA A 212 1.01 -28.74 19.09
CA ALA A 212 0.65 -27.37 19.42
C ALA A 212 -0.51 -27.45 20.43
N SER A 213 -0.27 -27.04 21.67
CA SER A 213 -1.32 -26.89 22.67
C SER A 213 -1.80 -25.44 22.67
N SER A 214 -3.02 -25.22 23.12
CA SER A 214 -3.65 -23.91 23.15
C SER A 214 -3.96 -23.55 24.60
N THR A 215 -3.30 -22.50 25.09
CA THR A 215 -3.57 -21.99 26.44
C THR A 215 -4.56 -20.83 26.37
N PRO A 216 -5.65 -20.83 27.15
CA PRO A 216 -6.59 -19.72 27.20
C PRO A 216 -5.92 -18.46 27.79
N VAL A 217 -6.25 -17.29 27.23
CA VAL A 217 -5.70 -16.02 27.72
C VAL A 217 -6.41 -15.59 29.00
N VAL A 218 -5.63 -15.38 30.06
CA VAL A 218 -6.16 -14.95 31.37
C VAL A 218 -6.03 -13.44 31.51
N TYR A 219 -7.17 -12.75 31.63
CA TYR A 219 -7.23 -11.32 31.91
C TYR A 219 -7.25 -11.04 33.41
N ARG A 220 -6.87 -9.82 33.82
CA ARG A 220 -7.03 -9.38 35.20
C ARG A 220 -8.52 -9.17 35.52
N SER A 221 -8.93 -9.55 36.73
CA SER A 221 -10.32 -9.45 37.19
C SER A 221 -10.84 -8.01 37.27
N ASP A 222 -9.96 -7.03 37.46
CA ASP A 222 -10.27 -5.60 37.54
C ASP A 222 -10.24 -4.90 36.17
N ARG A 223 -9.58 -5.48 35.15
CA ARG A 223 -9.38 -4.88 33.82
C ARG A 223 -9.40 -5.93 32.70
N LYS A 224 -10.47 -5.91 31.90
CA LYS A 224 -10.73 -6.88 30.82
C LYS A 224 -9.78 -6.84 29.61
N LEU A 225 -8.95 -5.80 29.47
CA LEU A 225 -7.96 -5.65 28.38
C LEU A 225 -6.51 -5.76 28.89
N VAL A 226 -6.30 -6.12 30.16
CA VAL A 226 -4.97 -6.26 30.74
C VAL A 226 -4.72 -7.72 31.05
N LEU A 227 -3.66 -8.28 30.47
CA LEU A 227 -3.27 -9.66 30.70
C LEU A 227 -2.78 -9.87 32.14
N ASN A 228 -3.18 -10.99 32.72
CA ASN A 228 -2.62 -11.50 33.95
C ASN A 228 -1.42 -12.40 33.62
N ILE A 229 -0.24 -11.76 33.47
CA ILE A 229 1.00 -12.45 33.08
C ILE A 229 1.36 -13.58 34.06
N SER A 230 1.13 -13.41 35.36
CA SER A 230 1.42 -14.46 36.36
C SER A 230 0.53 -15.69 36.20
N ALA A 231 -0.77 -15.47 35.96
CA ALA A 231 -1.70 -16.57 35.72
C ALA A 231 -1.45 -17.25 34.36
N MET A 232 -1.12 -16.47 33.33
CA MET A 232 -0.76 -16.99 32.01
C MET A 232 0.52 -17.83 32.06
N ALA A 233 1.53 -17.38 32.80
CA ALA A 233 2.76 -18.12 32.99
C ALA A 233 2.53 -19.50 33.65
N GLU A 234 1.67 -19.54 34.66
CA GLU A 234 1.31 -20.80 35.33
C GLU A 234 0.50 -21.72 34.42
N ALA A 235 -0.42 -21.17 33.62
CA ALA A 235 -1.20 -21.95 32.65
C ALA A 235 -0.31 -22.59 31.57
N ILE A 236 0.66 -21.85 31.02
CA ILE A 236 1.63 -22.39 30.05
C ILE A 236 2.53 -23.44 30.73
N ARG A 237 3.00 -23.18 31.95
CA ARG A 237 3.82 -24.13 32.70
C ARG A 237 3.11 -25.47 32.93
N GLN A 238 1.80 -25.46 33.15
CA GLN A 238 1.01 -26.69 33.32
C GLN A 238 0.99 -27.56 32.05
N GLU A 239 1.13 -26.98 30.85
CA GLU A 239 1.28 -27.73 29.60
C GLU A 239 2.68 -28.37 29.46
N PHE A 240 3.71 -27.76 30.07
CA PHE A 240 5.11 -28.21 30.00
C PHE A 240 5.70 -28.53 31.38
N PRO A 241 5.19 -29.54 32.11
CA PRO A 241 5.61 -29.86 33.48
C PRO A 241 7.04 -30.41 33.58
N ALA A 242 7.70 -30.71 32.45
CA ALA A 242 9.04 -31.30 32.40
C ALA A 242 10.18 -30.29 32.57
N GLU A 243 9.93 -28.98 32.47
CA GLU A 243 10.97 -27.95 32.61
C GLU A 243 11.11 -27.46 34.05
N ALA A 244 12.31 -27.62 34.61
CA ALA A 244 12.60 -27.37 36.03
C ALA A 244 12.52 -25.88 36.44
N ALA A 245 12.51 -24.95 35.48
CA ALA A 245 12.32 -23.53 35.75
C ALA A 245 11.69 -22.83 34.54
N PHE A 246 10.38 -22.57 34.60
CA PHE A 246 9.71 -21.70 33.64
C PHE A 246 9.99 -20.24 34.01
N THR A 247 10.92 -19.59 33.31
CA THR A 247 11.38 -18.24 33.60
C THR A 247 10.71 -17.21 32.67
N SER A 248 11.03 -15.93 32.87
CA SER A 248 10.60 -14.87 31.96
C SER A 248 11.09 -15.07 30.53
N ALA A 249 12.19 -15.79 30.33
CA ALA A 249 12.71 -16.10 29.00
C ALA A 249 11.80 -17.08 28.24
N GLU A 250 11.32 -18.13 28.91
CA GLU A 250 10.38 -19.09 28.32
C GLU A 250 9.03 -18.43 28.03
N ILE A 251 8.53 -17.56 28.91
CA ILE A 251 7.33 -16.77 28.63
C ILE A 251 7.53 -15.90 27.39
N ALA A 252 8.64 -15.15 27.32
CA ALA A 252 8.93 -14.31 26.18
C ALA A 252 9.01 -15.14 24.88
N TYR A 253 9.70 -16.28 24.91
CA TYR A 253 9.81 -17.18 23.76
C TYR A 253 8.46 -17.68 23.27
N GLN A 254 7.56 -18.04 24.18
CA GLN A 254 6.21 -18.45 23.83
C GLN A 254 5.41 -17.27 23.26
N MET A 255 5.54 -16.08 23.84
CA MET A 255 4.78 -14.90 23.44
C MET A 255 5.23 -14.27 22.11
N VAL A 256 6.51 -14.38 21.76
CA VAL A 256 7.06 -13.84 20.50
C VAL A 256 6.34 -14.46 19.32
N GLU A 257 5.68 -13.64 18.52
CA GLU A 257 5.20 -13.99 17.19
C GLU A 257 6.12 -13.44 16.10
N GLY A 258 6.14 -14.18 14.99
CA GLY A 258 6.75 -13.72 13.76
C GLY A 258 5.87 -12.69 13.07
N VAL A 259 6.38 -12.19 11.97
CA VAL A 259 5.71 -11.24 11.09
C VAL A 259 4.47 -11.90 10.49
N GLY A 260 3.31 -11.29 10.70
CA GLY A 260 2.06 -11.74 10.09
C GLY A 260 2.06 -11.49 8.57
N GLN A 261 1.52 -12.44 7.81
CA GLN A 261 1.23 -12.27 6.39
C GLN A 261 -0.27 -12.43 6.16
N VAL A 262 -0.88 -11.48 5.44
CA VAL A 262 -2.27 -11.57 5.00
C VAL A 262 -2.32 -11.51 3.48
N THR A 263 -3.05 -12.45 2.88
CA THR A 263 -3.21 -12.54 1.43
C THR A 263 -4.64 -12.14 1.04
N PHE A 264 -4.77 -11.24 0.06
CA PHE A 264 -6.04 -10.88 -0.55
C PHE A 264 -6.03 -11.26 -2.03
N HIS A 265 -7.14 -11.82 -2.49
CA HIS A 265 -7.34 -12.17 -3.89
C HIS A 265 -8.34 -11.21 -4.52
N GLN A 266 -8.03 -10.75 -5.73
CA GLN A 266 -8.97 -10.04 -6.58
C GLN A 266 -10.04 -11.04 -7.05
N LYS A 267 -11.30 -10.78 -6.69
CA LYS A 267 -12.46 -11.58 -7.12
C LYS A 267 -13.02 -11.11 -8.45
#